data_AF-A0A2E1Q0W5-F1
#
_entry.id   AF-A0A2E1Q0W5-F1
#
_cell.length_a   1.000
_cell.length_b   1.000
_cell.length_c   1.000
_cell.angle_alpha   90.00
_cell.angle_beta   90.00
_cell.angle_gamma   90.00
#
_symmetry.space_group_name_H-M   'P 1'
#
loop_
_entity.id
_entity.type
_entity.pdbx_description
1 polymer ?
#
loop_
_entity_poly.entity_id
_entity_poly.type
_entity_poly.pdbx_seq_one_letter_code
_entity_poly.pdbx_strand_id
1 'polypeptide(L)'
;MTKLVTLLAIIVSGFGVQAEEAPQKVQNLAKEFQSTMMECPQRIWNGYSWKDLKVVFAYASKDHSWVWDANSNTLSSVKNDTLPGAVAGSYYSFFELNGSRAMSLGMEFLSQEAFEFGTHEFFHHEGQRNWIREGSSSRGTIYPASKIPRLYRRMMFDRLKEFLLTNNQSSLSKAKFWFEKWKSEFPKEAQSTTDGYEGTARYVEMIASKIAALGCSASDEELKADLIVAINEKMGLIFEGNFFQLDSEGYDLGGLASIILRFGSKPLAEWNQRVAKGETPLDILLDGVQSSDDSLSDEMVRKFTDSEKRINLEMGKLLDPAISHWKNKDFVRVPSPHQWRKSNLSPKYFAVSEDIGLNLFPLAQDLHLVSPLKEGSDFTLKSNTVILQKYPNPCESEYAFALLSKSAFSGAKDLHEIQADLFTGKLVGEFKVDEEGFTYFCVK
;
A
#
# COMPACT_ATOMS: atom_id res chain seq x y z
N MET A 1 -31.56 -54.42 60.39
CA MET A 1 -30.36 -54.37 59.52
C MET A 1 -30.64 -53.38 58.42
N THR A 2 -30.15 -52.15 58.55
CA THR A 2 -30.40 -51.06 57.59
C THR A 2 -29.03 -50.61 57.08
N LYS A 3 -28.74 -50.85 55.80
CA LYS A 3 -27.45 -50.51 55.18
C LYS A 3 -27.44 -49.04 54.79
N LEU A 4 -26.50 -48.29 55.37
CA LEU A 4 -26.13 -46.93 54.99
C LEU A 4 -25.38 -47.00 53.65
N VAL A 5 -25.86 -46.29 52.62
CA VAL A 5 -25.15 -46.09 51.36
C VAL A 5 -24.56 -44.68 51.40
N THR A 6 -23.23 -44.61 51.50
CA THR A 6 -22.46 -43.37 51.42
C THR A 6 -22.34 -42.94 49.97
N LEU A 7 -22.93 -41.80 49.61
CA LEU A 7 -22.80 -41.17 48.30
C LEU A 7 -21.47 -40.39 48.25
N LEU A 8 -20.52 -40.84 47.43
CA LEU A 8 -19.26 -40.13 47.17
C LEU A 8 -19.54 -39.03 46.13
N ALA A 9 -19.41 -37.76 46.51
CA ALA A 9 -19.41 -36.64 45.58
C ALA A 9 -18.02 -36.53 44.91
N ILE A 10 -17.96 -36.82 43.62
CA ILE A 10 -16.78 -36.55 42.79
C ILE A 10 -16.85 -35.07 42.38
N ILE A 11 -16.00 -34.24 42.99
CA ILE A 11 -15.76 -32.87 42.54
C ILE A 11 -14.86 -32.97 41.31
N VAL A 12 -15.45 -32.82 40.12
CA VAL A 12 -14.69 -32.59 38.89
C VAL A 12 -14.21 -31.14 38.93
N SER A 13 -12.99 -30.93 39.45
CA SER A 13 -12.27 -29.68 39.27
C SER A 13 -11.91 -29.54 37.80
N GLY A 14 -12.81 -28.93 37.02
CA GLY A 14 -12.52 -28.51 35.67
C GLY A 14 -11.33 -27.57 35.70
N PHE A 15 -10.22 -27.98 35.10
CA PHE A 15 -9.11 -27.10 34.75
C PHE A 15 -9.66 -26.10 33.72
N GLY A 16 -10.29 -25.04 34.20
CA GLY A 16 -10.61 -23.88 33.39
C GLY A 16 -9.30 -23.31 32.91
N VAL A 17 -8.96 -23.55 31.65
CA VAL A 17 -7.89 -22.83 30.98
C VAL A 17 -8.28 -21.36 31.08
N GLN A 18 -7.58 -20.63 31.93
CA GLN A 18 -7.75 -19.19 32.07
C GLN A 18 -7.47 -18.60 30.69
N ALA A 19 -8.48 -17.95 30.10
CA ALA A 19 -8.30 -17.29 28.81
C ALA A 19 -7.16 -16.27 28.97
N GLU A 20 -6.14 -16.39 28.12
CA GLU A 20 -5.01 -15.45 28.13
C GLU A 20 -5.55 -14.04 27.85
N GLU A 21 -5.32 -13.12 28.78
CA GLU A 21 -5.74 -11.74 28.61
C GLU A 21 -5.03 -11.10 27.41
N ALA A 22 -5.75 -10.29 26.64
CA ALA A 22 -5.17 -9.59 25.51
C ALA A 22 -4.08 -8.61 25.97
N PRO A 23 -2.94 -8.50 25.26
CA PRO A 23 -1.92 -7.49 25.57
C PRO A 23 -2.53 -6.08 25.62
N GLN A 24 -2.07 -5.23 26.54
CA GLN A 24 -2.59 -3.86 26.70
C GLN A 24 -2.66 -3.09 25.37
N LYS A 25 -1.66 -3.28 24.51
CA LYS A 25 -1.61 -2.68 23.17
C LYS A 25 -2.80 -3.10 22.29
N VAL A 26 -3.16 -4.38 22.30
CA VAL A 26 -4.32 -4.91 21.56
C VAL A 26 -5.62 -4.31 22.11
N GLN A 27 -5.72 -4.20 23.44
CA GLN A 27 -6.87 -3.56 24.08
C GLN A 27 -7.01 -2.09 23.67
N ASN A 28 -5.90 -1.35 23.63
CA ASN A 28 -5.88 0.05 23.20
C ASN A 28 -6.31 0.19 21.74
N LEU A 29 -5.76 -0.64 20.84
CA LEU A 29 -6.13 -0.61 19.41
C LEU A 29 -7.61 -0.95 19.20
N ALA A 30 -8.12 -1.98 19.88
CA ALA A 30 -9.55 -2.32 19.81
C ALA A 30 -10.43 -1.15 20.30
N LYS A 31 -9.99 -0.44 21.35
CA LYS A 31 -10.67 0.77 21.82
C LYS A 31 -10.65 1.88 20.77
N GLU A 32 -9.52 2.14 20.13
CA GLU A 32 -9.39 3.15 19.06
C GLU A 32 -10.29 2.83 17.87
N PHE A 33 -10.32 1.57 17.41
CA PHE A 33 -11.23 1.13 16.35
C PHE A 33 -12.70 1.27 16.75
N GLN A 34 -13.06 0.86 17.97
CA GLN A 34 -14.42 1.01 18.47
C GLN A 34 -14.84 2.49 18.54
N SER A 35 -14.05 3.32 19.21
CA SER A 35 -14.41 4.72 19.48
C SER A 35 -14.43 5.58 18.23
N THR A 36 -13.83 5.12 17.13
CA THR A 36 -13.66 5.93 15.93
C THR A 36 -14.47 5.36 14.77
N MET A 37 -14.25 4.08 14.45
CA MET A 37 -14.81 3.46 13.26
C MET A 37 -16.24 2.94 13.45
N MET A 38 -16.67 2.71 14.71
CA MET A 38 -18.03 2.28 15.02
C MET A 38 -18.90 3.43 15.53
N GLU A 39 -18.36 4.34 16.34
CA GLU A 39 -19.15 5.41 16.95
C GLU A 39 -19.42 6.60 16.03
N CYS A 40 -18.45 7.01 15.21
CA CYS A 40 -18.60 8.16 14.33
C CYS A 40 -17.92 8.07 12.95
N PRO A 41 -18.07 6.95 12.21
CA PRO A 41 -17.42 6.79 10.90
C PRO A 41 -17.83 7.86 9.88
N GLN A 42 -19.02 8.44 10.01
CA GLN A 42 -19.51 9.55 9.18
C GLN A 42 -18.66 10.83 9.28
N ARG A 43 -17.86 10.99 10.33
CA ARG A 43 -16.93 12.12 10.47
C ARG A 43 -15.66 11.96 9.62
N ILE A 44 -15.36 10.72 9.22
CA ILE A 44 -14.19 10.33 8.44
C ILE A 44 -14.57 10.31 6.96
N TRP A 45 -15.57 9.50 6.61
CA TRP A 45 -16.02 9.34 5.23
C TRP A 45 -17.52 9.03 5.18
N ASN A 46 -18.21 9.65 4.23
CA ASN A 46 -19.66 9.53 4.12
C ASN A 46 -20.05 8.12 3.62
N GLY A 47 -20.93 7.44 4.36
CA GLY A 47 -21.39 6.08 4.02
C GLY A 47 -20.37 4.97 4.32
N TYR A 48 -19.26 5.28 4.97
CA TYR A 48 -18.26 4.30 5.39
C TYR A 48 -18.73 3.59 6.67
N SER A 49 -18.57 2.27 6.73
CA SER A 49 -19.01 1.47 7.88
C SER A 49 -18.11 0.26 8.10
N TRP A 50 -17.80 0.01 9.38
CA TRP A 50 -17.02 -1.13 9.84
C TRP A 50 -17.90 -2.24 10.43
N LYS A 51 -19.23 -2.11 10.25
CA LYS A 51 -20.17 -3.12 10.69
C LYS A 51 -19.83 -4.48 10.07
N ASP A 52 -19.96 -5.52 10.88
CA ASP A 52 -19.68 -6.91 10.50
C ASP A 52 -18.20 -7.20 10.16
N LEU A 53 -17.27 -6.31 10.53
CA LEU A 53 -15.83 -6.55 10.44
C LEU A 53 -15.29 -7.18 11.71
N LYS A 54 -14.32 -8.08 11.53
CA LYS A 54 -13.39 -8.54 12.57
C LYS A 54 -11.98 -8.05 12.28
N VAL A 55 -11.28 -7.55 13.29
CA VAL A 55 -9.84 -7.21 13.18
C VAL A 55 -9.03 -8.23 13.95
N VAL A 56 -8.14 -8.93 13.26
CA VAL A 56 -7.22 -9.91 13.84
C VAL A 56 -5.85 -9.28 14.04
N PHE A 57 -5.50 -9.00 15.29
CA PHE A 57 -4.17 -8.57 15.70
C PHE A 57 -3.24 -9.78 15.71
N ALA A 58 -2.56 -9.99 14.58
CA ALA A 58 -1.79 -11.18 14.28
C ALA A 58 -0.40 -11.13 14.90
N TYR A 59 -0.03 -12.16 15.66
CA TYR A 59 1.31 -12.34 16.21
C TYR A 59 1.91 -13.65 15.71
N ALA A 60 2.62 -13.61 14.60
CA ALA A 60 3.22 -14.78 13.96
C ALA A 60 4.20 -15.55 14.87
N SER A 61 4.83 -14.85 15.82
CA SER A 61 5.80 -15.40 16.78
C SER A 61 5.17 -16.09 17.99
N LYS A 62 3.84 -16.03 18.15
CA LYS A 62 3.11 -16.58 19.30
C LYS A 62 2.21 -17.75 18.86
N ASP A 63 1.66 -18.47 19.83
CA ASP A 63 0.67 -19.53 19.57
C ASP A 63 -0.73 -18.97 19.25
N HIS A 64 -1.01 -17.76 19.73
CA HIS A 64 -2.31 -17.11 19.62
C HIS A 64 -2.19 -15.68 19.10
N SER A 65 -3.25 -15.27 18.41
CA SER A 65 -3.57 -13.90 18.03
C SER A 65 -4.86 -13.46 18.71
N TRP A 66 -5.22 -12.18 18.54
CA TRP A 66 -6.44 -11.63 19.15
C TRP A 66 -7.38 -11.08 18.08
N VAL A 67 -8.66 -11.32 18.26
CA VAL A 67 -9.72 -10.87 17.36
C VAL A 67 -10.59 -9.87 18.09
N TRP A 68 -10.71 -8.67 17.55
CA TRP A 68 -11.77 -7.73 17.92
C TRP A 68 -12.94 -7.87 16.93
N ASP A 69 -14.13 -8.11 17.46
CA ASP A 69 -15.37 -8.14 16.68
C ASP A 69 -16.09 -6.80 16.81
N ALA A 70 -16.23 -6.08 15.70
CA ALA A 70 -16.79 -4.74 15.68
C ALA A 70 -18.29 -4.70 16.07
N ASN A 71 -19.03 -5.80 15.90
CA ASN A 71 -20.46 -5.84 16.21
C ASN A 71 -20.71 -6.03 17.71
N SER A 72 -19.99 -6.95 18.33
CA SER A 72 -20.13 -7.23 19.77
C SER A 72 -19.20 -6.38 20.64
N ASN A 73 -18.22 -5.70 20.03
CA ASN A 73 -17.12 -5.02 20.69
C ASN A 73 -16.40 -5.93 21.71
N THR A 74 -16.15 -7.17 21.30
CA THR A 74 -15.48 -8.17 22.16
C THR A 74 -14.10 -8.51 21.61
N LEU A 75 -13.15 -8.67 22.53
CA LEU A 75 -11.85 -9.25 22.25
C LEU A 75 -11.84 -10.74 22.64
N SER A 76 -11.34 -11.58 21.74
CA SER A 76 -11.14 -13.01 21.98
C SER A 76 -9.81 -13.49 21.42
N SER A 77 -9.18 -14.47 22.06
CA SER A 77 -8.00 -15.13 21.49
C SER A 77 -8.40 -16.13 20.39
N VAL A 78 -7.51 -16.31 19.42
CA VAL A 78 -7.62 -17.30 18.35
C VAL A 78 -6.27 -17.99 18.15
N LYS A 79 -6.27 -19.30 17.96
CA LYS A 79 -5.03 -20.04 17.69
C LYS A 79 -4.53 -19.73 16.29
N ASN A 80 -3.24 -19.51 16.14
CA ASN A 80 -2.65 -19.16 14.86
C ASN A 80 -2.76 -20.28 13.81
N ASP A 81 -2.79 -21.54 14.23
CA ASP A 81 -2.99 -22.69 13.33
C ASP A 81 -4.40 -22.76 12.70
N THR A 82 -5.36 -22.00 13.24
CA THR A 82 -6.71 -21.86 12.67
C THR A 82 -6.85 -20.69 11.68
N LEU A 83 -5.84 -19.81 11.61
CA LEU A 83 -5.84 -18.66 10.72
C LEU A 83 -5.26 -19.03 9.34
N PRO A 84 -5.69 -18.37 8.25
CA PRO A 84 -5.06 -18.55 6.95
C PRO A 84 -3.57 -18.22 7.00
N GLY A 85 -2.73 -19.00 6.30
CA GLY A 85 -1.27 -18.80 6.34
C GLY A 85 -0.79 -17.40 5.96
N ALA A 86 -1.57 -16.67 5.14
CA ALA A 86 -1.28 -15.28 4.78
C ALA A 86 -1.27 -14.32 5.99
N VAL A 87 -2.01 -14.64 7.06
CA VAL A 87 -2.12 -13.80 8.26
C VAL A 87 -0.79 -13.70 9.03
N ALA A 88 -0.02 -14.80 9.08
CA ALA A 88 1.24 -14.84 9.82
C ALA A 88 2.43 -14.20 9.07
N GLY A 89 2.31 -13.97 7.75
CA GLY A 89 3.42 -13.55 6.90
C GLY A 89 3.29 -12.16 6.29
N SER A 90 2.27 -11.39 6.68
CA SER A 90 1.93 -10.12 6.02
C SER A 90 1.71 -8.98 7.01
N TYR A 91 1.92 -7.74 6.54
CA TYR A 91 1.47 -6.53 7.28
C TYR A 91 -0.04 -6.55 7.49
N TYR A 92 -0.80 -7.04 6.50
CA TYR A 92 -2.24 -7.21 6.58
C TYR A 92 -2.74 -8.23 5.55
N SER A 93 -3.95 -8.74 5.78
CA SER A 93 -4.68 -9.60 4.84
C SER A 93 -6.17 -9.48 5.07
N PHE A 94 -6.96 -9.52 3.99
CA PHE A 94 -8.43 -9.65 4.06
C PHE A 94 -8.82 -11.11 3.84
N PHE A 95 -9.78 -11.61 4.64
CA PHE A 95 -10.25 -12.99 4.59
C PHE A 95 -11.62 -13.13 5.28
N GLU A 96 -12.20 -14.33 5.28
CA GLU A 96 -13.39 -14.64 6.06
C GLU A 96 -13.03 -15.42 7.33
N LEU A 97 -13.62 -15.03 8.47
CA LEU A 97 -13.44 -15.70 9.77
C LEU A 97 -14.80 -15.97 10.41
N ASN A 98 -15.17 -17.25 10.46
CA ASN A 98 -16.46 -17.73 10.98
C ASN A 98 -17.67 -17.03 10.32
N GLY A 99 -17.64 -16.90 8.99
CA GLY A 99 -18.71 -16.27 8.20
C GLY A 99 -18.77 -14.75 8.27
N SER A 100 -17.81 -14.10 8.95
CA SER A 100 -17.68 -12.64 8.97
C SER A 100 -16.45 -12.20 8.18
N ARG A 101 -16.50 -10.99 7.64
CA ARG A 101 -15.32 -10.37 7.02
C ARG A 101 -14.27 -10.10 8.08
N ALA A 102 -13.01 -10.35 7.75
CA ALA A 102 -11.89 -10.13 8.63
C ALA A 102 -10.75 -9.43 7.93
N MET A 103 -10.04 -8.58 8.69
CA MET A 103 -8.75 -8.02 8.33
C MET A 103 -7.74 -8.45 9.38
N SER A 104 -6.57 -8.95 9.00
CA SER A 104 -5.45 -9.10 9.92
C SER A 104 -4.53 -7.89 9.88
N LEU A 105 -3.91 -7.59 11.02
CA LEU A 105 -2.83 -6.61 11.17
C LEU A 105 -1.63 -7.33 11.81
N GLY A 106 -0.51 -7.38 11.10
CA GLY A 106 0.73 -8.02 11.56
C GLY A 106 1.40 -7.20 12.65
N MET A 107 1.23 -7.61 13.91
CA MET A 107 1.60 -6.83 15.09
C MET A 107 3.10 -6.80 15.35
N GLU A 108 3.86 -7.76 14.83
CA GLU A 108 5.33 -7.70 14.81
C GLU A 108 5.86 -6.60 13.88
N PHE A 109 5.09 -6.22 12.85
CA PHE A 109 5.54 -5.27 11.84
C PHE A 109 5.02 -3.84 12.09
N LEU A 110 3.77 -3.70 12.55
CA LEU A 110 3.05 -2.41 12.61
C LEU A 110 3.13 -1.73 13.98
N SER A 111 4.27 -1.80 14.66
CA SER A 111 4.28 -1.72 16.12
C SER A 111 3.76 -0.40 16.75
N GLN A 112 3.71 0.73 16.03
CA GLN A 112 3.16 1.99 16.55
C GLN A 112 2.03 2.58 15.69
N GLU A 113 1.83 2.07 14.48
CA GLU A 113 0.97 2.68 13.46
C GLU A 113 -0.17 1.73 13.03
N ALA A 114 -0.40 0.63 13.75
CA ALA A 114 -1.38 -0.38 13.38
C ALA A 114 -2.81 0.17 13.22
N PHE A 115 -3.20 1.18 14.01
CA PHE A 115 -4.49 1.84 13.84
C PHE A 115 -4.56 2.64 12.54
N GLU A 116 -3.62 3.58 12.34
CA GLU A 116 -3.49 4.40 11.11
C GLU A 116 -3.48 3.50 9.88
N PHE A 117 -2.54 2.55 9.83
CA PHE A 117 -2.39 1.61 8.73
C PHE A 117 -3.63 0.72 8.51
N GLY A 118 -4.24 0.22 9.59
CA GLY A 118 -5.46 -0.59 9.48
C GLY A 118 -6.64 0.20 8.93
N THR A 119 -6.78 1.48 9.32
CA THR A 119 -7.82 2.35 8.77
C THR A 119 -7.58 2.69 7.30
N HIS A 120 -6.31 2.86 6.90
CA HIS A 120 -5.88 3.08 5.52
C HIS A 120 -6.24 1.88 4.62
N GLU A 121 -5.79 0.69 4.99
CA GLU A 121 -6.00 -0.52 4.18
C GLU A 121 -7.48 -0.95 4.15
N PHE A 122 -8.22 -0.79 5.24
CA PHE A 122 -9.65 -1.08 5.22
C PHE A 122 -10.43 -0.08 4.36
N PHE A 123 -9.96 1.18 4.26
CA PHE A 123 -10.58 2.15 3.36
C PHE A 123 -10.40 1.75 1.90
N HIS A 124 -9.22 1.26 1.53
CA HIS A 124 -8.99 0.63 0.22
C HIS A 124 -9.96 -0.52 -0.04
N HIS A 125 -10.15 -1.40 0.95
CA HIS A 125 -10.95 -2.60 0.81
C HIS A 125 -12.47 -2.35 0.73
N GLU A 126 -12.99 -1.42 1.53
CA GLU A 126 -14.42 -1.16 1.65
C GLU A 126 -14.83 0.18 1.06
N GLY A 127 -14.14 1.25 1.44
CA GLY A 127 -14.46 2.62 1.02
C GLY A 127 -14.29 2.81 -0.48
N GLN A 128 -13.23 2.22 -1.05
CA GLN A 128 -12.81 2.43 -2.44
C GLN A 128 -13.07 1.25 -3.38
N ARG A 129 -13.71 0.17 -2.90
CA ARG A 129 -13.91 -1.08 -3.66
C ARG A 129 -14.55 -0.90 -5.03
N ASN A 130 -15.51 0.01 -5.10
CA ASN A 130 -16.36 0.23 -6.28
C ASN A 130 -16.06 1.57 -6.97
N TRP A 131 -14.95 2.24 -6.62
CA TRP A 131 -14.61 3.51 -7.25
C TRP A 131 -14.18 3.28 -8.69
N ILE A 132 -14.48 4.26 -9.53
CA ILE A 132 -13.91 4.32 -10.87
C ILE A 132 -12.42 4.64 -10.68
N ARG A 133 -11.57 3.67 -11.02
CA ARG A 133 -10.13 3.87 -11.05
C ARG A 133 -9.79 4.52 -12.39
N GLU A 134 -9.62 5.84 -12.39
CA GLU A 134 -9.06 6.52 -13.57
C GLU A 134 -7.64 6.01 -13.80
N GLY A 135 -7.39 5.50 -15.00
CA GLY A 135 -6.11 4.92 -15.37
C GLY A 135 -5.92 3.51 -14.80
N SER A 136 -5.91 2.50 -15.68
CA SER A 136 -5.23 1.23 -15.41
C SER A 136 -3.70 1.39 -15.40
N SER A 137 -3.20 2.63 -15.35
CA SER A 137 -1.82 3.01 -15.37
C SER A 137 -1.15 2.57 -14.09
N SER A 138 0.05 2.03 -14.26
CA SER A 138 0.92 1.66 -13.16
C SER A 138 1.22 2.82 -12.25
N ARG A 139 1.13 2.56 -10.95
CA ARG A 139 1.57 3.46 -9.88
C ARG A 139 3.09 3.49 -9.85
N GLY A 140 3.75 4.25 -10.72
CA GLY A 140 5.21 4.28 -10.77
C GLY A 140 5.79 5.56 -11.37
N THR A 141 6.99 5.91 -10.93
CA THR A 141 7.76 7.01 -11.52
C THR A 141 8.22 6.63 -12.93
N ILE A 142 7.95 7.47 -13.90
CA ILE A 142 8.47 7.29 -15.27
C ILE A 142 10.00 7.32 -15.23
N TYR A 143 10.64 6.30 -15.80
CA TYR A 143 12.09 6.16 -15.91
C TYR A 143 12.56 6.40 -17.35
N PRO A 144 13.59 7.25 -17.58
CA PRO A 144 14.34 8.05 -16.60
C PRO A 144 13.50 9.11 -15.88
N ALA A 145 13.79 9.34 -14.60
CA ALA A 145 13.06 10.29 -13.79
C ALA A 145 13.37 11.73 -14.23
N SER A 146 12.35 12.59 -14.26
CA SER A 146 12.47 14.00 -14.64
C SER A 146 12.23 14.94 -13.47
N LYS A 147 13.05 15.98 -13.32
CA LYS A 147 12.86 16.98 -12.25
C LYS A 147 11.63 17.87 -12.42
N ILE A 148 11.22 18.17 -13.65
CA ILE A 148 10.22 19.21 -13.92
C ILE A 148 8.85 18.86 -13.30
N PRO A 149 8.27 17.66 -13.49
CA PRO A 149 7.01 17.33 -12.84
C PRO A 149 7.12 17.33 -11.31
N ARG A 150 8.27 16.92 -10.77
CA ARG A 150 8.55 16.92 -9.33
C ARG A 150 8.58 18.32 -8.75
N LEU A 151 9.17 19.28 -9.48
CA LEU A 151 9.14 20.69 -9.14
C LEU A 151 7.70 21.21 -9.11
N TYR A 152 6.88 20.89 -10.11
CA TYR A 152 5.48 21.33 -10.13
C TYR A 152 4.70 20.76 -8.95
N ARG A 153 4.89 19.46 -8.64
CA ARG A 153 4.25 18.81 -7.50
C ARG A 153 4.72 19.37 -6.16
N ARG A 154 6.02 19.67 -6.01
CA ARG A 154 6.55 20.41 -4.86
C ARG A 154 5.86 21.77 -4.68
N MET A 155 5.78 22.55 -5.74
CA MET A 155 5.16 23.88 -5.66
C MET A 155 3.68 23.79 -5.36
N MET A 156 2.95 22.83 -5.92
CA MET A 156 1.57 22.55 -5.53
C MET A 156 1.47 22.27 -4.03
N PHE A 157 2.31 21.38 -3.50
CA PHE A 157 2.28 21.02 -2.07
C PHE A 157 2.54 22.23 -1.18
N ASP A 158 3.60 23.00 -1.46
CA ASP A 158 3.96 24.18 -0.66
C ASP A 158 2.81 25.21 -0.64
N ARG A 159 2.16 25.44 -1.79
CA ARG A 159 1.07 26.42 -1.92
C ARG A 159 -0.23 25.95 -1.26
N LEU A 160 -0.55 24.66 -1.33
CA LEU A 160 -1.68 24.07 -0.62
C LEU A 160 -1.46 24.10 0.90
N LYS A 161 -0.23 23.82 1.35
CA LYS A 161 0.13 23.87 2.77
C LYS A 161 0.04 25.31 3.28
N GLU A 162 0.55 26.27 2.52
CA GLU A 162 0.41 27.71 2.81
C GLU A 162 -1.07 28.12 2.90
N PHE A 163 -1.90 27.67 1.95
CA PHE A 163 -3.35 27.92 1.98
C PHE A 163 -4.01 27.35 3.24
N LEU A 164 -3.71 26.10 3.61
CA LEU A 164 -4.29 25.47 4.80
C LEU A 164 -3.95 26.26 6.08
N LEU A 165 -2.73 26.76 6.18
CA LEU A 165 -2.22 27.46 7.37
C LEU A 165 -2.70 28.91 7.47
N THR A 166 -2.90 29.58 6.33
CA THR A 166 -3.12 31.04 6.29
C THR A 166 -4.47 31.45 5.72
N ASN A 167 -5.18 30.53 5.07
CA ASN A 167 -6.38 30.78 4.27
C ASN A 167 -6.17 31.82 3.13
N ASN A 168 -4.92 31.99 2.66
CA ASN A 168 -4.57 32.93 1.60
C ASN A 168 -4.98 32.42 0.21
N GLN A 169 -6.05 33.00 -0.37
CA GLN A 169 -6.57 32.62 -1.69
C GLN A 169 -5.55 32.76 -2.83
N SER A 170 -4.55 33.64 -2.69
CA SER A 170 -3.46 33.74 -3.67
C SER A 170 -2.65 32.44 -3.74
N SER A 171 -2.40 31.78 -2.61
CA SER A 171 -1.68 30.51 -2.56
C SER A 171 -2.48 29.40 -3.28
N LEU A 172 -3.80 29.34 -3.09
CA LEU A 172 -4.65 28.40 -3.82
C LEU A 172 -4.65 28.64 -5.34
N SER A 173 -4.66 29.91 -5.77
CA SER A 173 -4.57 30.31 -7.19
C SER A 173 -3.23 29.91 -7.81
N LYS A 174 -2.14 29.95 -7.04
CA LYS A 174 -0.81 29.47 -7.47
C LYS A 174 -0.72 27.94 -7.50
N ALA A 175 -1.38 27.25 -6.57
CA ALA A 175 -1.49 25.79 -6.63
C ALA A 175 -2.21 25.35 -7.92
N LYS A 176 -3.28 26.06 -8.30
CA LYS A 176 -3.99 25.86 -9.58
C LYS A 176 -3.06 26.00 -10.79
N PHE A 177 -2.22 27.02 -10.82
CA PHE A 177 -1.24 27.22 -11.89
C PHE A 177 -0.30 26.03 -12.07
N TRP A 178 0.29 25.54 -10.99
CA TRP A 178 1.20 24.38 -11.06
C TRP A 178 0.46 23.09 -11.42
N PHE A 179 -0.77 22.92 -10.96
CA PHE A 179 -1.62 21.78 -11.31
C PHE A 179 -1.95 21.74 -12.79
N GLU A 180 -2.33 22.87 -13.38
CA GLU A 180 -2.61 22.98 -14.82
C GLU A 180 -1.37 22.73 -15.67
N LYS A 181 -0.22 23.29 -15.28
CA LYS A 181 1.07 23.02 -15.95
C LYS A 181 1.42 21.53 -15.88
N TRP A 182 1.29 20.90 -14.72
CA TRP A 182 1.58 19.47 -14.57
C TRP A 182 0.65 18.60 -15.41
N LYS A 183 -0.68 18.81 -15.38
CA LYS A 183 -1.63 18.03 -16.18
C LYS A 183 -1.43 18.23 -17.68
N SER A 184 -1.09 19.44 -18.12
CA SER A 184 -0.92 19.75 -19.56
C SER A 184 0.42 19.26 -20.12
N GLU A 185 1.52 19.44 -19.37
CA GLU A 185 2.86 19.08 -19.83
C GLU A 185 3.21 17.60 -19.56
N PHE A 186 2.61 16.99 -18.54
CA PHE A 186 2.88 15.60 -18.12
C PHE A 186 1.59 14.76 -17.97
N PRO A 187 0.73 14.67 -19.00
CA PRO A 187 -0.58 14.04 -18.89
C PRO A 187 -0.53 12.54 -18.52
N LYS A 188 0.47 11.81 -19.02
CA LYS A 188 0.66 10.39 -18.64
C LYS A 188 0.95 10.23 -17.15
N GLU A 189 1.77 11.12 -16.60
CA GLU A 189 2.11 11.10 -15.19
C GLU A 189 0.91 11.50 -14.33
N ALA A 190 0.16 12.53 -14.76
CA ALA A 190 -1.08 12.93 -14.11
C ALA A 190 -2.13 11.82 -14.08
N GLN A 191 -2.22 10.99 -15.12
CA GLN A 191 -3.09 9.80 -15.15
C GLN A 191 -2.58 8.63 -14.29
N SER A 192 -1.28 8.61 -13.96
CA SER A 192 -0.65 7.54 -13.18
C SER A 192 -0.46 7.90 -11.71
N THR A 193 -0.95 9.08 -11.31
CA THR A 193 -0.84 9.58 -9.94
C THR A 193 -1.72 8.79 -8.97
N THR A 194 -1.33 8.78 -7.71
CA THR A 194 -2.10 8.21 -6.61
C THR A 194 -2.79 9.25 -5.74
N ASP A 195 -2.82 10.52 -6.19
CA ASP A 195 -3.48 11.64 -5.49
C ASP A 195 -4.94 11.31 -5.10
N GLY A 196 -5.67 10.57 -5.94
CA GLY A 196 -7.01 10.10 -5.63
C GLY A 196 -7.01 8.92 -4.66
N TYR A 197 -6.47 7.78 -5.11
CA TYR A 197 -6.56 6.50 -4.42
C TYR A 197 -5.82 6.51 -3.07
N GLU A 198 -4.51 6.76 -3.06
CA GLU A 198 -3.73 6.79 -1.82
C GLU A 198 -3.89 8.08 -1.05
N GLY A 199 -4.05 9.21 -1.74
CA GLY A 199 -4.26 10.49 -1.08
C GLY A 199 -5.52 10.51 -0.19
N THR A 200 -6.63 9.92 -0.66
CA THR A 200 -7.83 9.84 0.20
C THR A 200 -7.71 8.81 1.32
N ALA A 201 -6.98 7.72 1.12
CA ALA A 201 -6.67 6.78 2.19
C ALA A 201 -5.76 7.41 3.26
N ARG A 202 -4.75 8.20 2.84
CA ARG A 202 -3.91 9.04 3.71
C ARG A 202 -4.76 10.03 4.52
N TYR A 203 -5.75 10.67 3.89
CA TYR A 203 -6.71 11.51 4.60
C TYR A 203 -7.50 10.73 5.66
N VAL A 204 -8.02 9.56 5.30
CA VAL A 204 -8.83 8.71 6.20
C VAL A 204 -8.02 8.27 7.42
N GLU A 205 -6.78 7.80 7.25
CA GLU A 205 -5.96 7.42 8.41
C GLU A 205 -5.62 8.62 9.30
N MET A 206 -5.31 9.78 8.72
CA MET A 206 -4.95 10.96 9.50
C MET A 206 -6.14 11.50 10.30
N ILE A 207 -7.33 11.62 9.67
CA ILE A 207 -8.52 12.11 10.36
C ILE A 207 -9.02 11.09 11.40
N ALA A 208 -8.96 9.79 11.10
CA ALA A 208 -9.33 8.74 12.05
C ALA A 208 -8.41 8.76 13.28
N SER A 209 -7.09 8.85 13.08
CA SER A 209 -6.11 8.96 14.16
C SER A 209 -6.41 10.14 15.09
N LYS A 210 -6.76 11.31 14.53
CA LYS A 210 -7.09 12.48 15.33
C LYS A 210 -8.43 12.36 16.06
N ILE A 211 -9.44 11.74 15.44
CA ILE A 211 -10.70 11.43 16.11
C ILE A 211 -10.51 10.40 17.23
N ALA A 212 -9.64 9.40 17.04
CA ALA A 212 -9.32 8.42 18.08
C ALA A 212 -8.68 9.09 19.31
N ALA A 213 -7.81 10.07 19.08
CA ALA A 213 -7.14 10.83 20.14
C ALA A 213 -8.06 11.83 20.86
N LEU A 214 -8.92 12.54 20.11
CA LEU A 214 -9.73 13.66 20.63
C LEU A 214 -11.19 13.27 20.96
N GLY A 215 -11.67 12.14 20.44
CA GLY A 215 -13.02 11.63 20.59
C GLY A 215 -14.02 12.15 19.54
N CYS A 216 -15.12 11.41 19.37
CA CYS A 216 -16.16 11.72 18.39
C CYS A 216 -16.85 13.08 18.56
N SER A 217 -16.77 13.69 19.74
CA SER A 217 -17.34 15.00 20.04
C SER A 217 -16.40 16.18 19.77
N ALA A 218 -15.13 15.94 19.40
CA ALA A 218 -14.18 17.01 19.11
C ALA A 218 -14.71 17.94 18.02
N SER A 219 -14.56 19.25 18.19
CA SER A 219 -14.93 20.24 17.16
C SER A 219 -14.07 20.11 15.91
N ASP A 220 -14.55 20.64 14.78
CA ASP A 220 -13.76 20.64 13.55
C ASP A 220 -12.54 21.58 13.68
N GLU A 221 -12.64 22.63 14.52
CA GLU A 221 -11.53 23.51 14.86
C GLU A 221 -10.42 22.78 15.63
N GLU A 222 -10.78 21.97 16.64
CA GLU A 222 -9.82 21.14 17.39
C GLU A 222 -9.16 20.10 16.49
N LEU A 223 -9.95 19.39 15.67
CA LEU A 223 -9.42 18.42 14.71
C LEU A 223 -8.46 19.07 13.71
N LYS A 224 -8.82 20.25 13.17
CA LYS A 224 -7.98 20.98 12.23
C LYS A 224 -6.67 21.42 12.87
N ALA A 225 -6.71 21.93 14.09
CA ALA A 225 -5.52 22.36 14.82
C ALA A 225 -4.54 21.20 15.04
N ASP A 226 -5.04 20.04 15.49
CA ASP A 226 -4.21 18.86 15.73
C ASP A 226 -3.69 18.22 14.42
N LEU A 227 -4.49 18.26 13.35
CA LEU A 227 -4.03 17.85 12.02
C LEU A 227 -2.91 18.75 11.49
N ILE A 228 -2.97 20.07 11.69
CA ILE A 228 -1.92 20.99 11.27
C ILE A 228 -0.57 20.63 11.92
N VAL A 229 -0.57 20.22 13.19
CA VAL A 229 0.65 19.71 13.86
C VAL A 229 1.19 18.49 13.12
N ALA A 230 0.35 17.48 12.88
CA ALA A 230 0.75 16.28 12.16
C ALA A 230 1.23 16.55 10.72
N ILE A 231 0.60 17.47 10.00
CA ILE A 231 1.00 17.88 8.63
C ILE A 231 2.38 18.55 8.66
N ASN A 232 2.70 19.32 9.69
CA ASN A 232 4.00 19.95 9.82
C ASN A 232 5.11 18.96 10.18
N GLU A 233 4.80 17.92 10.94
CA GLU A 233 5.77 16.91 11.38
C GLU A 233 5.95 15.76 10.38
N LYS A 234 4.86 15.30 9.76
CA LYS A 234 4.82 14.04 9.00
C LYS A 234 4.70 14.22 7.48
N MET A 235 4.26 15.37 6.98
CA MET A 235 4.05 15.59 5.53
C MET A 235 5.06 16.55 4.92
N GLY A 236 5.41 16.32 3.65
CA GLY A 236 6.28 17.21 2.88
C GLY A 236 7.71 16.70 2.68
N LEU A 237 8.15 15.72 3.48
CA LEU A 237 9.51 15.16 3.39
C LEU A 237 9.79 14.58 2.00
N ILE A 238 8.81 13.93 1.39
CA ILE A 238 8.93 13.37 0.05
C ILE A 238 9.16 14.44 -1.03
N PHE A 239 8.72 15.68 -0.78
CA PHE A 239 8.88 16.80 -1.70
C PHE A 239 10.19 17.57 -1.51
N GLU A 240 11.06 17.20 -0.57
CA GLU A 240 12.33 17.91 -0.37
C GLU A 240 13.30 17.78 -1.55
N GLY A 241 12.94 17.05 -2.60
CA GLY A 241 13.77 16.82 -3.78
C GLY A 241 14.72 15.64 -3.62
N ASN A 242 14.81 15.04 -2.42
CA ASN A 242 15.62 13.85 -2.20
C ASN A 242 14.98 12.57 -2.78
N PHE A 243 13.68 12.61 -3.04
CA PHE A 243 12.86 11.50 -3.49
C PHE A 243 12.12 11.88 -4.77
N PHE A 244 12.17 11.03 -5.81
CA PHE A 244 11.39 11.20 -7.05
C PHE A 244 10.44 10.01 -7.18
N GLN A 245 9.38 10.01 -6.36
CA GLN A 245 8.45 8.88 -6.25
C GLN A 245 7.02 9.39 -6.42
N LEU A 246 6.47 9.28 -7.63
CA LEU A 246 5.09 9.71 -7.94
C LEU A 246 4.08 9.06 -7.00
N ASP A 247 4.27 7.78 -6.74
CA ASP A 247 3.42 7.01 -5.84
C ASP A 247 3.38 7.63 -4.42
N SER A 248 4.54 7.91 -3.82
CA SER A 248 4.63 8.46 -2.46
C SER A 248 4.19 9.92 -2.38
N GLU A 249 4.47 10.73 -3.39
CA GLU A 249 3.98 12.12 -3.43
C GLU A 249 2.46 12.20 -3.45
N GLY A 250 1.78 11.20 -4.03
CA GLY A 250 0.33 11.19 -4.11
C GLY A 250 -0.39 11.04 -2.76
N TYR A 251 0.24 10.34 -1.81
CA TYR A 251 -0.26 10.27 -0.42
C TYR A 251 -0.36 11.68 0.17
N ASP A 252 0.72 12.44 0.11
CA ASP A 252 0.79 13.73 0.78
C ASP A 252 0.00 14.81 0.04
N LEU A 253 0.08 14.88 -1.29
CA LEU A 253 -0.66 15.89 -2.06
C LEU A 253 -2.17 15.65 -2.03
N GLY A 254 -2.60 14.41 -2.28
CA GLY A 254 -4.01 14.06 -2.25
C GLY A 254 -4.60 14.10 -0.83
N GLY A 255 -3.82 13.68 0.17
CA GLY A 255 -4.20 13.80 1.59
C GLY A 255 -4.38 15.25 2.00
N LEU A 256 -3.42 16.12 1.67
CA LEU A 256 -3.50 17.55 1.98
C LEU A 256 -4.70 18.22 1.30
N ALA A 257 -4.95 17.93 0.02
CA ALA A 257 -6.10 18.45 -0.71
C ALA A 257 -7.43 17.98 -0.08
N SER A 258 -7.52 16.71 0.34
CA SER A 258 -8.70 16.16 1.04
C SER A 258 -8.92 16.81 2.41
N ILE A 259 -7.85 17.09 3.15
CA ILE A 259 -7.91 17.83 4.43
C ILE A 259 -8.44 19.25 4.20
N ILE A 260 -7.95 19.94 3.17
CA ILE A 260 -8.44 21.28 2.81
C ILE A 260 -9.92 21.23 2.43
N LEU A 261 -10.35 20.23 1.66
CA LEU A 261 -11.76 20.02 1.33
C LEU A 261 -12.62 19.79 2.59
N ARG A 262 -12.14 18.96 3.54
CA ARG A 262 -12.86 18.63 4.78
C ARG A 262 -13.16 19.86 5.65
N PHE A 263 -12.23 20.80 5.71
CA PHE A 263 -12.35 22.02 6.51
C PHE A 263 -12.67 23.27 5.69
N GLY A 264 -12.96 23.09 4.40
CA GLY A 264 -13.38 24.14 3.49
C GLY A 264 -14.90 24.34 3.51
N SER A 265 -15.43 24.97 2.47
CA SER A 265 -16.85 25.27 2.32
C SER A 265 -17.68 24.13 1.72
N LYS A 266 -17.06 23.05 1.24
CA LYS A 266 -17.74 21.93 0.58
C LYS A 266 -18.20 20.90 1.62
N PRO A 267 -19.49 20.50 1.64
CA PRO A 267 -19.96 19.43 2.50
C PRO A 267 -19.20 18.12 2.26
N LEU A 268 -18.91 17.38 3.34
CA LEU A 268 -18.18 16.11 3.28
C LEU A 268 -18.79 15.13 2.26
N ALA A 269 -20.12 15.00 2.26
CA ALA A 269 -20.82 14.10 1.36
C ALA A 269 -20.66 14.48 -0.13
N GLU A 270 -20.55 15.77 -0.46
CA GLU A 270 -20.47 16.25 -1.85
C GLU A 270 -19.15 15.86 -2.49
N TRP A 271 -18.02 16.21 -1.86
CA TRP A 271 -16.72 15.94 -2.45
C TRP A 271 -16.36 14.44 -2.39
N ASN A 272 -16.78 13.71 -1.35
CA ASN A 272 -16.62 12.26 -1.29
C ASN A 272 -17.28 11.55 -2.49
N GLN A 273 -18.47 12.02 -2.90
CA GLN A 273 -19.16 11.45 -4.06
C GLN A 273 -18.43 11.74 -5.37
N ARG A 274 -17.84 12.93 -5.52
CA ARG A 274 -17.03 13.27 -6.70
C ARG A 274 -15.77 12.40 -6.78
N VAL A 275 -15.07 12.19 -5.66
CA VAL A 275 -13.90 11.30 -5.64
C VAL A 275 -14.27 9.87 -6.00
N ALA A 276 -15.36 9.34 -5.44
CA ALA A 276 -15.82 7.99 -5.76
C ALA A 276 -16.15 7.78 -7.27
N LYS A 277 -16.38 8.87 -8.01
CA LYS A 277 -16.63 8.88 -9.46
C LYS A 277 -15.36 9.05 -10.31
N GLY A 278 -14.19 9.15 -9.68
CA GLY A 278 -12.89 9.19 -10.36
C GLY A 278 -12.14 10.51 -10.27
N GLU A 279 -12.77 11.60 -9.80
CA GLU A 279 -12.08 12.87 -9.64
C GLU A 279 -11.04 12.82 -8.51
N THR A 280 -9.87 13.44 -8.70
CA THR A 280 -8.91 13.55 -7.58
C THR A 280 -9.35 14.64 -6.61
N PRO A 281 -8.94 14.57 -5.32
CA PRO A 281 -9.12 15.68 -4.38
C PRO A 281 -8.58 17.01 -4.89
N LEU A 282 -7.50 16.99 -5.67
CA LEU A 282 -6.94 18.18 -6.32
C LEU A 282 -7.88 18.74 -7.39
N ASP A 283 -8.46 17.90 -8.25
CA ASP A 283 -9.43 18.34 -9.26
C ASP A 283 -10.61 19.05 -8.60
N ILE A 284 -11.15 18.49 -7.52
CA ILE A 284 -12.32 19.05 -6.82
C ILE A 284 -11.98 20.34 -6.06
N LEU A 285 -10.82 20.39 -5.40
CA LEU A 285 -10.38 21.55 -4.64
C LEU A 285 -10.10 22.76 -5.55
N LEU A 286 -9.52 22.49 -6.71
CA LEU A 286 -9.07 23.51 -7.65
C LEU A 286 -10.12 23.83 -8.73
N ASP A 287 -11.29 23.20 -8.66
CA ASP A 287 -12.45 23.47 -9.50
C ASP A 287 -12.97 24.89 -9.28
N GLY A 288 -13.07 25.67 -10.36
CA GLY A 288 -13.48 27.08 -10.31
C GLY A 288 -12.45 28.07 -9.75
N VAL A 289 -11.27 27.60 -9.29
CA VAL A 289 -10.18 28.49 -8.85
C VAL A 289 -9.51 29.13 -10.06
N GLN A 290 -9.36 30.45 -10.05
CA GLN A 290 -8.61 31.17 -11.07
C GLN A 290 -7.11 30.95 -10.90
N SER A 291 -6.44 30.59 -11.98
CA SER A 291 -5.00 30.38 -12.01
C SER A 291 -4.25 31.70 -11.84
N SER A 292 -3.17 31.70 -11.05
CA SER A 292 -2.26 32.85 -10.91
C SER A 292 -0.83 32.37 -11.06
N ASP A 293 -0.06 33.08 -11.88
CA ASP A 293 1.35 32.78 -12.12
C ASP A 293 2.14 32.67 -10.81
N ASP A 294 3.10 31.75 -10.83
CA ASP A 294 4.10 31.57 -9.80
C ASP A 294 5.43 31.19 -10.45
N SER A 295 6.53 31.40 -9.73
CA SER A 295 7.87 31.21 -10.28
C SER A 295 8.71 30.26 -9.43
N LEU A 296 9.54 29.46 -10.08
CA LEU A 296 10.56 28.67 -9.41
C LEU A 296 11.74 29.54 -9.01
N SER A 297 12.33 29.29 -7.85
CA SER A 297 13.61 29.89 -7.48
C SER A 297 14.77 29.12 -8.12
N ASP A 298 15.86 29.83 -8.47
CA ASP A 298 17.08 29.21 -9.00
C ASP A 298 17.65 28.14 -8.07
N GLU A 299 17.56 28.37 -6.76
CA GLU A 299 18.00 27.41 -5.74
C GLU A 299 17.24 26.09 -5.84
N MET A 300 15.91 26.15 -5.95
CA MET A 300 15.07 24.96 -6.07
C MET A 300 15.34 24.22 -7.37
N VAL A 301 15.49 24.93 -8.49
CA VAL A 301 15.83 24.33 -9.79
C VAL A 301 17.18 23.62 -9.73
N ARG A 302 18.19 24.21 -9.08
CA ARG A 302 19.51 23.58 -8.88
C ARG A 302 19.38 22.32 -8.03
N LYS A 303 18.72 22.40 -6.87
CA LYS A 303 18.52 21.26 -5.96
C LYS A 303 17.89 20.06 -6.66
N PHE A 304 16.83 20.29 -7.42
CA PHE A 304 16.15 19.21 -8.14
C PHE A 304 16.94 18.71 -9.35
N THR A 305 17.77 19.55 -9.98
CA THR A 305 18.69 19.11 -11.03
C THR A 305 19.76 18.16 -10.51
N ASP A 306 20.33 18.46 -9.35
CA ASP A 306 21.33 17.58 -8.73
C ASP A 306 20.69 16.28 -8.26
N SER A 307 19.46 16.35 -7.75
CA SER A 307 18.70 15.19 -7.32
C SER A 307 18.29 14.28 -8.48
N GLU A 308 17.85 14.84 -9.60
CA GLU A 308 17.53 14.10 -10.83
C GLU A 308 18.75 13.28 -11.31
N LYS A 309 19.94 13.89 -11.35
CA LYS A 309 21.18 13.19 -11.73
C LYS A 309 21.48 12.03 -10.78
N ARG A 310 21.41 12.28 -9.47
CA ARG A 310 21.68 11.26 -8.45
C ARG A 310 20.69 10.10 -8.53
N ILE A 311 19.39 10.42 -8.61
CA ILE A 311 18.33 9.42 -8.63
C ILE A 311 18.39 8.59 -9.91
N ASN A 312 18.60 9.20 -11.08
CA ASN A 312 18.77 8.44 -12.31
C ASN A 312 20.02 7.56 -12.28
N LEU A 313 21.11 7.99 -11.64
CA LEU A 313 22.28 7.14 -11.44
C LEU A 313 21.97 5.95 -10.51
N GLU A 314 21.24 6.18 -9.42
CA GLU A 314 20.84 5.13 -8.46
C GLU A 314 19.83 4.14 -9.08
N MET A 315 18.81 4.65 -9.77
CA MET A 315 17.81 3.84 -10.47
C MET A 315 18.46 3.06 -11.62
N GLY A 316 19.29 3.70 -12.44
CA GLY A 316 19.92 3.08 -13.61
C GLY A 316 20.80 1.88 -13.27
N LYS A 317 21.46 1.86 -12.09
CA LYS A 317 22.19 0.68 -11.59
C LYS A 317 21.33 -0.58 -11.50
N LEU A 318 20.04 -0.43 -11.24
CA LEU A 318 19.08 -1.54 -11.14
C LEU A 318 18.29 -1.73 -12.43
N LEU A 319 17.78 -0.62 -12.99
CA LEU A 319 16.80 -0.67 -14.08
C LEU A 319 17.45 -0.85 -15.46
N ASP A 320 18.60 -0.25 -15.74
CA ASP A 320 19.23 -0.36 -17.07
C ASP A 320 19.59 -1.80 -17.42
N PRO A 321 20.21 -2.60 -16.51
CA PRO A 321 20.43 -4.02 -16.78
C PRO A 321 19.13 -4.78 -17.03
N ALA A 322 18.08 -4.53 -16.23
CA ALA A 322 16.80 -5.22 -16.38
C ALA A 322 16.12 -4.90 -17.73
N ILE A 323 16.15 -3.64 -18.15
CA ILE A 323 15.63 -3.19 -19.45
C ILE A 323 16.43 -3.81 -20.60
N SER A 324 17.76 -3.81 -20.51
CA SER A 324 18.64 -4.43 -21.50
C SER A 324 18.40 -5.94 -21.62
N HIS A 325 18.33 -6.64 -20.48
CA HIS A 325 18.06 -8.08 -20.43
C HIS A 325 16.67 -8.41 -20.98
N TRP A 326 15.66 -7.56 -20.74
CA TRP A 326 14.32 -7.77 -21.29
C TRP A 326 14.33 -7.79 -22.82
N LYS A 327 15.12 -6.92 -23.46
CA LYS A 327 15.24 -6.87 -24.93
C LYS A 327 16.11 -7.99 -25.51
N ASN A 328 16.86 -8.71 -24.69
CA ASN A 328 17.83 -9.70 -25.12
C ASN A 328 17.21 -11.12 -25.17
N LYS A 329 17.33 -11.79 -26.32
CA LYS A 329 16.82 -13.17 -26.53
C LYS A 329 17.63 -14.24 -25.79
N ASP A 330 18.80 -13.91 -25.25
CA ASP A 330 19.61 -14.82 -24.42
C ASP A 330 19.17 -14.86 -22.95
N PHE A 331 18.19 -14.04 -22.58
CA PHE A 331 17.55 -14.08 -21.28
C PHE A 331 16.19 -14.80 -21.36
N VAL A 332 15.96 -15.64 -20.36
CA VAL A 332 14.72 -16.37 -20.13
C VAL A 332 13.86 -15.58 -19.15
N ARG A 333 12.58 -15.44 -19.50
CA ARG A 333 11.56 -14.84 -18.64
C ARG A 333 10.96 -15.91 -17.74
N VAL A 334 11.07 -15.73 -16.43
CA VAL A 334 10.50 -16.64 -15.44
C VAL A 334 9.30 -15.96 -14.79
N PRO A 335 8.07 -16.14 -15.31
CA PRO A 335 6.88 -15.67 -14.63
C PRO A 335 6.70 -16.40 -13.30
N SER A 336 6.20 -15.70 -12.28
CA SER A 336 6.01 -16.25 -10.94
C SER A 336 4.55 -16.04 -10.50
N PRO A 337 3.77 -17.11 -10.27
CA PRO A 337 2.39 -16.97 -9.85
C PRO A 337 2.28 -16.26 -8.49
N HIS A 338 1.45 -15.21 -8.43
CA HIS A 338 1.30 -14.38 -7.23
C HIS A 338 0.94 -15.19 -5.97
N GLN A 339 0.16 -16.26 -6.13
CA GLN A 339 -0.26 -17.15 -5.05
C GLN A 339 0.88 -17.98 -4.43
N TRP A 340 2.06 -18.00 -5.05
CA TRP A 340 3.24 -18.69 -4.50
C TRP A 340 4.01 -17.83 -3.50
N ARG A 341 3.71 -16.54 -3.41
CA ARG A 341 4.41 -15.63 -2.50
C ARG A 341 4.15 -16.02 -1.05
N LYS A 342 5.24 -16.28 -0.31
CA LYS A 342 5.20 -16.51 1.15
C LYS A 342 5.39 -15.24 1.96
N SER A 343 5.77 -14.15 1.30
CA SER A 343 5.96 -12.82 1.89
C SER A 343 5.39 -11.74 0.97
N ASN A 344 5.25 -10.53 1.50
CA ASN A 344 4.90 -9.37 0.71
C ASN A 344 6.06 -8.99 -0.23
N LEU A 345 5.79 -8.88 -1.54
CA LEU A 345 5.42 -7.59 -2.11
C LEU A 345 6.20 -6.32 -1.69
N SER A 346 7.51 -6.35 -1.40
CA SER A 346 8.21 -5.15 -0.88
C SER A 346 9.17 -4.52 -1.91
N PRO A 347 8.69 -3.67 -2.83
CA PRO A 347 9.54 -2.93 -3.74
C PRO A 347 10.26 -1.77 -3.03
N LYS A 348 11.44 -1.39 -3.52
CA LYS A 348 12.14 -0.16 -3.10
C LYS A 348 11.43 1.10 -3.57
N TYR A 349 10.86 1.01 -4.77
CA TYR A 349 10.07 2.02 -5.44
C TYR A 349 9.39 1.36 -6.63
N PHE A 350 8.40 2.04 -7.19
CA PHE A 350 7.72 1.64 -8.41
C PHE A 350 8.21 2.51 -9.57
N ALA A 351 8.58 1.89 -10.69
CA ALA A 351 8.99 2.60 -11.88
C ALA A 351 8.25 2.10 -13.13
N VAL A 352 8.14 2.96 -14.13
CA VAL A 352 7.62 2.63 -15.46
C VAL A 352 8.66 3.00 -16.49
N SER A 353 9.16 2.03 -17.25
CA SER A 353 10.08 2.34 -18.36
C SER A 353 9.29 2.75 -19.59
N GLU A 354 9.52 3.96 -20.11
CA GLU A 354 8.93 4.35 -21.41
C GLU A 354 9.50 3.52 -22.57
N ASP A 355 10.75 3.08 -22.44
CA ASP A 355 11.49 2.37 -23.48
C ASP A 355 10.90 0.97 -23.75
N ILE A 356 10.46 0.25 -22.71
CA ILE A 356 9.83 -1.08 -22.87
C ILE A 356 8.34 -1.10 -22.51
N GLY A 357 7.78 0.02 -22.03
CA GLY A 357 6.38 0.15 -21.66
C GLY A 357 5.95 -0.76 -20.50
N LEU A 358 6.88 -1.12 -19.60
CA LEU A 358 6.63 -2.05 -18.49
C LEU A 358 6.86 -1.42 -17.13
N ASN A 359 6.19 -2.00 -16.14
CA ASN A 359 6.41 -1.69 -14.73
C ASN A 359 7.62 -2.46 -14.22
N LEU A 360 8.42 -1.78 -13.40
CA LEU A 360 9.66 -2.26 -12.85
C LEU A 360 9.61 -2.10 -11.34
N PHE A 361 9.78 -3.21 -10.61
CA PHE A 361 9.73 -3.27 -9.16
C PHE A 361 11.03 -3.86 -8.61
N PRO A 362 12.07 -3.03 -8.40
CA PRO A 362 13.28 -3.48 -7.70
C PRO A 362 12.93 -3.87 -6.26
N LEU A 363 13.27 -5.09 -5.88
CA LEU A 363 12.97 -5.62 -4.55
C LEU A 363 13.81 -4.96 -3.45
N ALA A 364 13.17 -4.59 -2.34
CA ALA A 364 13.84 -4.10 -1.14
C ALA A 364 14.39 -5.24 -0.27
N GLN A 365 13.73 -6.40 -0.30
CA GLN A 365 14.06 -7.61 0.45
C GLN A 365 13.90 -8.84 -0.43
N ASP A 366 14.40 -9.98 0.05
CA ASP A 366 14.23 -11.24 -0.65
C ASP A 366 12.75 -11.64 -0.73
N LEU A 367 12.33 -12.14 -1.88
CA LEU A 367 10.97 -12.65 -2.13
C LEU A 367 11.04 -14.16 -2.32
N HIS A 368 10.44 -14.89 -1.39
CA HIS A 368 10.35 -16.35 -1.43
C HIS A 368 9.06 -16.80 -2.12
N LEU A 369 9.21 -17.67 -3.10
CA LEU A 369 8.14 -18.19 -3.96
C LEU A 369 8.14 -19.71 -3.90
N VAL A 370 7.07 -20.28 -3.37
CA VAL A 370 6.95 -21.72 -3.17
C VAL A 370 5.64 -22.21 -3.80
N SER A 371 5.77 -23.13 -4.75
CA SER A 371 4.63 -23.80 -5.36
C SER A 371 3.83 -24.57 -4.30
N PRO A 372 2.49 -24.56 -4.36
CA PRO A 372 1.67 -25.37 -3.46
C PRO A 372 1.81 -26.87 -3.76
N LEU A 373 2.39 -27.25 -4.91
CA LEU A 373 2.62 -28.64 -5.26
C LEU A 373 3.85 -29.17 -4.51
N LYS A 374 3.72 -30.38 -3.94
CA LYS A 374 4.78 -31.02 -3.14
C LYS A 374 6.12 -31.16 -3.88
N GLU A 375 6.07 -31.32 -5.20
CA GLU A 375 7.26 -31.47 -6.05
C GLU A 375 7.50 -30.25 -6.95
N GLY A 376 6.76 -29.15 -6.72
CA GLY A 376 6.82 -27.94 -7.54
C GLY A 376 8.07 -27.09 -7.31
N SER A 377 8.05 -25.91 -7.92
CA SER A 377 9.13 -24.94 -7.82
C SER A 377 9.23 -24.32 -6.41
N ASP A 378 10.46 -24.04 -5.98
CA ASP A 378 10.78 -23.32 -4.73
C ASP A 378 12.02 -22.47 -4.98
N PHE A 379 11.84 -21.15 -5.00
CA PHE A 379 12.93 -20.23 -5.33
C PHE A 379 12.80 -18.89 -4.61
N THR A 380 13.93 -18.20 -4.57
CA THR A 380 14.08 -16.89 -3.94
C THR A 380 14.60 -15.90 -4.97
N LEU A 381 13.87 -14.80 -5.13
CA LEU A 381 14.36 -13.59 -5.79
C LEU A 381 15.04 -12.74 -4.72
N LYS A 382 16.34 -12.48 -4.87
CA LYS A 382 17.05 -11.70 -3.85
C LYS A 382 16.71 -10.22 -3.93
N SER A 383 16.98 -9.48 -2.86
CA SER A 383 16.95 -8.01 -2.86
C SER A 383 17.70 -7.45 -4.08
N ASN A 384 17.22 -6.32 -4.61
CA ASN A 384 17.63 -5.70 -5.88
C ASN A 384 17.21 -6.42 -7.17
N THR A 385 16.62 -7.62 -7.11
CA THR A 385 15.98 -8.19 -8.31
C THR A 385 14.90 -7.24 -8.81
N VAL A 386 14.94 -6.89 -10.08
CA VAL A 386 13.88 -6.09 -10.72
C VAL A 386 12.82 -7.03 -11.25
N ILE A 387 11.65 -7.00 -10.63
CA ILE A 387 10.47 -7.70 -11.14
C ILE A 387 9.86 -6.85 -12.25
N LEU A 388 9.58 -7.47 -13.41
CA LEU A 388 8.85 -6.83 -14.50
C LEU A 388 7.40 -7.32 -14.53
N GLN A 389 6.45 -6.45 -14.86
CA GLN A 389 5.05 -6.82 -15.01
C GLN A 389 4.58 -6.66 -16.46
N LYS A 390 4.22 -7.78 -17.10
CA LYS A 390 3.62 -7.84 -18.44
C LYS A 390 2.52 -8.91 -18.49
N TYR A 391 1.42 -8.61 -19.16
CA TYR A 391 0.37 -9.55 -19.50
C TYR A 391 -0.24 -9.15 -20.86
N PRO A 392 -0.67 -10.09 -21.71
CA PRO A 392 -0.59 -11.56 -21.59
C PRO A 392 0.83 -12.12 -21.82
N ASN A 393 1.04 -13.41 -21.49
CA ASN A 393 2.27 -14.16 -21.79
C ASN A 393 1.98 -15.66 -22.04
N PRO A 394 2.89 -16.42 -22.68
CA PRO A 394 2.66 -17.83 -23.06
C PRO A 394 2.49 -18.82 -21.89
N CYS A 395 2.79 -18.42 -20.67
CA CYS A 395 2.64 -19.27 -19.49
C CYS A 395 1.24 -19.16 -18.86
N GLU A 396 0.36 -18.31 -19.39
CA GLU A 396 -0.98 -18.03 -18.84
C GLU A 396 -0.94 -17.61 -17.36
N SER A 397 0.24 -17.22 -16.88
CA SER A 397 0.46 -16.77 -15.51
C SER A 397 0.25 -15.28 -15.46
N GLU A 398 -0.63 -14.85 -14.56
CA GLU A 398 -0.74 -13.46 -14.19
C GLU A 398 0.46 -13.08 -13.30
N TYR A 399 1.41 -12.37 -13.93
CA TYR A 399 2.36 -11.42 -13.34
C TYR A 399 3.75 -11.91 -12.86
N ALA A 400 4.63 -10.92 -12.69
CA ALA A 400 6.01 -10.91 -12.17
C ALA A 400 7.04 -11.81 -12.88
N PHE A 401 7.84 -11.20 -13.76
CA PHE A 401 9.00 -11.85 -14.39
C PHE A 401 10.29 -11.54 -13.63
N ALA A 402 11.07 -12.58 -13.34
CA ALA A 402 12.51 -12.47 -13.21
C ALA A 402 13.19 -12.78 -14.55
N LEU A 403 14.34 -12.16 -14.81
CA LEU A 403 15.14 -12.38 -16.01
C LEU A 403 16.41 -13.13 -15.64
N LEU A 404 16.60 -14.30 -16.25
CA LEU A 404 17.78 -15.15 -16.03
C LEU A 404 18.50 -15.39 -17.36
N SER A 405 19.82 -15.38 -17.34
CA SER A 405 20.59 -15.85 -18.50
C SER A 405 20.21 -17.31 -18.80
N LYS A 406 20.12 -17.68 -20.08
CA LYS A 406 19.97 -19.09 -20.48
C LYS A 406 21.02 -20.00 -19.84
N SER A 407 22.24 -19.49 -19.64
CA SER A 407 23.33 -20.24 -19.00
C SER A 407 23.12 -20.51 -17.52
N ALA A 408 22.17 -19.84 -16.86
CA ALA A 408 21.84 -20.09 -15.45
C ALA A 408 21.01 -21.37 -15.27
N PHE A 409 20.40 -21.89 -16.33
CA PHE A 409 19.62 -23.13 -16.29
C PHE A 409 20.55 -24.32 -16.43
N SER A 410 20.70 -25.07 -15.34
CA SER A 410 21.39 -26.36 -15.29
C SER A 410 20.41 -27.43 -14.82
N GLY A 411 20.57 -28.68 -15.27
CA GLY A 411 19.71 -29.80 -14.83
C GLY A 411 18.99 -30.55 -15.95
N ALA A 412 18.03 -31.39 -15.55
CA ALA A 412 17.20 -32.20 -16.44
C ALA A 412 16.13 -31.34 -17.14
N LYS A 413 15.44 -31.92 -18.14
CA LYS A 413 14.56 -31.17 -19.07
C LYS A 413 13.44 -30.36 -18.38
N ASP A 414 12.99 -30.80 -17.21
CA ASP A 414 11.84 -30.29 -16.47
C ASP A 414 12.20 -29.80 -15.06
N LEU A 415 13.43 -30.01 -14.62
CA LEU A 415 13.93 -29.68 -13.29
C LEU A 415 15.27 -28.95 -13.41
N HIS A 416 15.29 -27.70 -12.97
CA HIS A 416 16.47 -26.86 -12.97
C HIS A 416 16.81 -26.36 -11.57
N GLU A 417 18.06 -26.59 -11.17
CA GLU A 417 18.64 -25.91 -10.03
C GLU A 417 19.36 -24.66 -10.54
N ILE A 418 18.95 -23.51 -10.01
CA ILE A 418 19.46 -22.20 -10.41
C ILE A 418 20.25 -21.62 -9.25
N GLN A 419 21.51 -21.26 -9.52
CA GLN A 419 22.36 -20.49 -8.62
C GLN A 419 22.89 -19.28 -9.39
N ALA A 420 22.19 -18.15 -9.29
CA ALA A 420 22.57 -16.87 -9.87
C ALA A 420 22.65 -15.78 -8.79
N ASP A 421 23.26 -14.64 -9.13
CA ASP A 421 23.50 -13.57 -8.16
C ASP A 421 22.21 -13.08 -7.49
N LEU A 422 21.16 -12.83 -8.28
CA LEU A 422 19.87 -12.30 -7.83
C LEU A 422 18.76 -13.36 -7.75
N PHE A 423 19.06 -14.62 -8.03
CA PHE A 423 18.07 -15.69 -8.08
C PHE A 423 18.68 -17.01 -7.62
N THR A 424 18.03 -17.69 -6.69
CA THR A 424 18.46 -19.02 -6.24
C THR A 424 17.26 -19.93 -6.00
N GLY A 425 17.37 -21.20 -6.37
CA GLY A 425 16.39 -22.20 -6.01
C GLY A 425 16.15 -23.26 -7.07
N LYS A 426 15.06 -23.99 -6.90
CA LYS A 426 14.60 -25.09 -7.74
C LYS A 426 13.43 -24.63 -8.59
N LEU A 427 13.55 -24.77 -9.90
CA LEU A 427 12.49 -24.51 -10.87
C LEU A 427 12.03 -25.82 -11.50
N VAL A 428 10.73 -26.08 -11.45
CA VAL A 428 10.07 -27.18 -12.16
C VAL A 428 9.14 -26.58 -13.19
N GLY A 429 9.21 -27.02 -14.44
CA GLY A 429 8.44 -26.36 -15.50
C GLY A 429 8.86 -26.75 -16.91
N GLU A 430 8.51 -25.89 -17.86
CA GLU A 430 8.83 -26.10 -19.27
C GLU A 430 9.19 -24.80 -19.98
N PHE A 431 10.07 -24.90 -20.99
CA PHE A 431 10.36 -23.78 -21.85
C PHE A 431 9.27 -23.57 -22.89
N LYS A 432 8.86 -22.31 -23.08
CA LYS A 432 8.04 -21.86 -24.20
C LYS A 432 8.73 -20.71 -24.92
N VAL A 433 8.41 -20.52 -26.18
CA VAL A 433 8.90 -19.41 -26.99
C VAL A 433 7.69 -18.66 -27.54
N ASP A 434 7.66 -17.33 -27.38
CA ASP A 434 6.60 -16.51 -27.96
C ASP A 434 6.83 -16.25 -29.46
N GLU A 435 5.87 -15.59 -30.10
CA GLU A 435 5.93 -15.25 -31.52
C GLU A 435 7.09 -14.33 -31.89
N GLU A 436 7.60 -13.56 -30.92
CA GLU A 436 8.74 -12.65 -31.09
C GLU A 436 10.09 -13.37 -30.90
N GLY A 437 10.07 -14.65 -30.52
CA GLY A 437 11.25 -15.49 -30.31
C GLY A 437 11.88 -15.34 -28.94
N PHE A 438 11.16 -14.81 -27.96
CA PHE A 438 11.61 -14.73 -26.57
C PHE A 438 11.28 -16.00 -25.80
N THR A 439 12.23 -16.46 -24.99
CA THR A 439 12.08 -17.67 -24.19
C THR A 439 11.47 -17.37 -22.83
N TYR A 440 10.50 -18.20 -22.43
CA TYR A 440 9.87 -18.23 -21.12
C TYR A 440 10.13 -19.57 -20.47
N PHE A 441 10.30 -19.59 -19.15
CA PHE A 441 10.26 -20.82 -18.36
C PHE A 441 8.97 -20.82 -17.53
N CYS A 442 7.97 -21.58 -17.99
CA CYS A 442 6.67 -21.66 -17.34
C CYS A 442 6.74 -22.63 -16.16
N VAL A 443 6.81 -22.05 -14.96
CA VAL A 443 6.90 -22.78 -13.69
C VAL A 443 5.61 -23.56 -13.38
N LYS A 444 5.78 -24.71 -12.72
CA LYS A 444 4.70 -25.60 -12.22
C LYS A 444 4.83 -25.79 -10.71
#